data_AF-A0A426YJC4-F1
#
_entry.id   AF-A0A426YJC4-F1
#
_cell.length_a   1.000
_cell.length_b   1.000
_cell.length_c   1.000
_cell.angle_alpha   90.00
_cell.angle_beta   90.00
_cell.angle_gamma   90.00
#
_symmetry.space_group_name_H-M   'P 1'
#
loop_
_entity.id
_entity.type
_entity.pdbx_description
1 polymer ?
#
loop_
_entity_poly.entity_id
_entity_poly.type
_entity_poly.pdbx_seq_one_letter_code
_entity_poly.pdbx_strand_id
1 'polypeptide(L)'
;MFHWRPTDSAKRLAKEWKDILLGDDKKWDQVVFNDLVRQVLGPSLEGESGLFYAYDGTLKLGILPASIFCSGHTYFVQVVPFDCLCSY
;
A
#
# COMPACT_ATOMS: atom_id res chain seq x y z
N MET A 1 0.13 4.25 4.47
CA MET A 1 -1.20 3.59 4.42
C MET A 1 -1.24 2.78 3.15
N PHE A 2 -1.75 1.55 3.20
CA PHE A 2 -1.87 0.70 2.02
C PHE A 2 -3.28 0.14 1.90
N HIS A 3 -3.74 -0.03 0.66
CA HIS A 3 -4.97 -0.75 0.34
C HIS A 3 -4.62 -1.95 -0.55
N TRP A 4 -5.06 -3.15 -0.14
CA TRP A 4 -4.68 -4.40 -0.79
C TRP A 4 -5.93 -5.15 -1.22
N ARG A 5 -5.97 -5.54 -2.49
CA ARG A 5 -6.88 -6.60 -2.94
C ARG A 5 -6.25 -7.94 -2.58
N PRO A 6 -6.97 -8.90 -1.96
CA PRO A 6 -6.41 -10.17 -1.48
C PRO A 6 -6.16 -11.18 -2.62
N THR A 7 -5.39 -10.78 -3.63
CA THR A 7 -4.92 -11.60 -4.74
C THR A 7 -3.73 -12.47 -4.31
N ASP A 8 -3.45 -13.54 -5.04
CA ASP A 8 -2.33 -14.43 -4.71
C ASP A 8 -0.98 -13.72 -4.78
N SER A 9 -0.76 -12.85 -5.77
CA SER A 9 0.46 -12.02 -5.87
C SER A 9 0.61 -11.09 -4.66
N ALA A 10 -0.48 -10.45 -4.22
CA ALA A 10 -0.46 -9.57 -3.06
C ALA A 10 -0.17 -10.34 -1.75
N LYS A 11 -0.76 -11.53 -1.58
CA LYS A 11 -0.47 -12.39 -0.41
C LYS A 11 0.97 -12.88 -0.38
N ARG A 12 1.55 -13.20 -1.54
CA ARG A 12 2.96 -13.61 -1.66
C ARG A 12 3.91 -12.49 -1.25
N LEU A 13 3.72 -11.28 -1.79
CA LEU A 13 4.52 -10.11 -1.42
C LEU A 13 4.40 -9.83 0.08
N ALA A 14 3.19 -9.85 0.64
CA ALA A 14 2.98 -9.62 2.08
C ALA A 14 3.70 -10.67 2.95
N LYS A 15 3.69 -11.94 2.53
CA LYS A 15 4.37 -13.02 3.25
C LYS A 15 5.88 -12.82 3.23
N GLU A 16 6.47 -12.58 2.06
CA GLU A 16 7.91 -12.38 1.90
C GLU A 16 8.39 -11.14 2.66
N TRP A 17 7.65 -10.04 2.57
CA TRP A 17 7.94 -8.81 3.31
C TRP A 17 7.95 -9.06 4.82
N LYS A 18 6.94 -9.77 5.34
CA LYS A 18 6.87 -10.15 6.76
C LYS A 18 8.04 -11.05 7.16
N ASP A 19 8.36 -12.06 6.36
CA ASP A 19 9.43 -13.01 6.67
C ASP A 19 10.81 -12.32 6.71
N ILE A 20 11.04 -11.31 5.87
CA ILE A 20 12.28 -10.48 5.91
C ILE A 20 12.33 -9.61 7.18
N LEU A 21 11.22 -8.99 7.56
CA LEU A 21 11.17 -8.13 8.74
C LEU A 21 11.34 -8.91 10.05
N LEU A 22 10.80 -10.13 10.11
CA LEU A 22 10.98 -11.02 11.26
C LEU A 22 12.39 -11.64 11.31
N GLY A 23 13.12 -11.63 10.20
CA GLY A 23 14.48 -12.16 10.12
C GLY A 23 15.58 -11.17 10.52
N ASP A 24 15.28 -9.88 10.56
CA ASP A 24 16.25 -8.83 10.90
C ASP A 24 15.56 -7.58 11.46
N ASP A 25 15.58 -7.45 12.79
CA ASP A 25 14.99 -6.35 13.54
C ASP A 25 15.60 -4.97 13.23
N LYS A 26 16.73 -4.91 12.51
CA LYS A 26 17.37 -3.65 12.10
C LYS A 26 16.84 -3.10 10.79
N LYS A 27 16.07 -3.89 10.04
CA LYS A 27 15.54 -3.46 8.75
C LYS A 27 14.32 -2.57 8.93
N TRP A 28 14.37 -1.41 8.28
CA TRP A 28 13.21 -0.52 8.24
C TRP A 28 12.21 -0.99 7.19
N ASP A 29 10.95 -1.12 7.59
CA ASP A 29 9.85 -1.70 6.83
C ASP A 29 9.67 -1.05 5.46
N GLN A 30 9.79 0.28 5.41
CA GLN A 30 9.65 1.07 4.19
C GLN A 30 10.77 0.82 3.18
N VAL A 31 12.01 0.58 3.62
CA VAL A 31 13.13 0.28 2.71
C VAL A 31 12.96 -1.11 2.12
N VAL A 32 12.66 -2.11 2.95
CA VAL A 32 12.43 -3.48 2.49
C VAL A 32 11.27 -3.55 1.51
N PHE A 33 10.18 -2.84 1.80
CA PHE A 33 9.04 -2.77 0.89
C PHE A 33 9.46 -2.21 -0.47
N ASN A 34 10.17 -1.08 -0.48
CA ASN A 34 10.64 -0.43 -1.71
C ASN A 34 11.52 -1.35 -2.54
N ASP A 35 12.41 -2.11 -1.91
CA ASP A 35 13.28 -3.05 -2.62
C ASP A 35 12.47 -4.20 -3.24
N LEU A 36 11.50 -4.75 -2.51
CA LEU A 36 10.61 -5.82 -3.01
C LEU A 36 9.75 -5.36 -4.20
N VAL A 37 9.15 -4.16 -4.14
CA VAL A 37 8.34 -3.66 -5.25
C VAL A 37 9.18 -3.24 -6.47
N ARG A 38 10.47 -2.89 -6.27
CA ARG A 38 11.38 -2.44 -7.34
C ARG A 38 12.21 -3.55 -7.99
N GLN A 39 12.22 -4.78 -7.45
CA GLN A 39 13.00 -5.90 -7.99
C GLN A 39 12.89 -6.06 -9.50
N VAL A 40 11.66 -5.98 -10.04
CA VAL A 40 11.41 -5.83 -11.49
C VAL A 40 10.20 -4.92 -11.66
N LEU A 41 10.45 -3.69 -12.12
CA LEU A 41 9.41 -2.77 -12.56
C LEU A 41 9.00 -3.17 -13.98
N GLY A 42 7.79 -3.69 -14.13
CA GLY A 42 7.19 -3.97 -15.43
C GLY A 42 6.73 -2.70 -16.15
N PRO A 43 6.25 -2.81 -17.39
CA PRO A 43 5.80 -1.66 -18.16
C PRO A 43 4.69 -0.89 -17.43
N SER A 44 4.71 0.44 -17.53
CA SER A 44 3.62 1.29 -17.03
C SER A 44 2.32 0.92 -17.77
N LEU A 45 1.24 0.77 -17.02
CA LEU A 45 -0.03 0.27 -17.55
C LEU A 45 -0.83 1.34 -18.29
N GLU A 46 -0.72 2.59 -17.87
CA GLU A 46 -1.35 3.75 -18.49
C GLU A 46 -0.40 4.93 -18.27
N GLY A 47 0.09 5.52 -19.36
CA GLY A 47 1.32 6.33 -19.45
C GLY A 47 1.53 7.50 -18.48
N GLU A 48 0.60 7.80 -17.56
CA GLU A 48 0.73 8.84 -16.53
C GLU A 48 0.01 8.54 -15.20
N SER A 49 -0.63 7.37 -15.01
CA SER A 49 -1.54 7.14 -13.86
C SER A 49 -0.85 6.68 -12.56
N GLY A 50 0.48 6.64 -12.52
CA GLY A 50 1.23 6.10 -11.37
C GLY A 50 0.96 4.61 -11.12
N LEU A 51 0.36 3.92 -12.09
CA LEU A 51 0.04 2.49 -12.08
C LEU A 51 1.07 1.72 -12.91
N PHE A 52 1.77 0.79 -12.27
CA PHE A 52 2.79 -0.02 -12.90
C PHE A 52 2.75 -1.44 -12.37
N TYR A 53 3.36 -2.36 -13.11
CA TYR A 53 3.59 -3.71 -12.60
C TYR A 53 4.84 -3.72 -11.71
N ALA A 54 4.71 -4.31 -10.54
CA ALA A 54 5.74 -4.55 -9.55
C ALA A 54 5.83 -6.06 -9.26
N TYR A 55 6.86 -6.46 -8.49
CA TYR A 55 7.05 -7.85 -8.04
C TYR A 55 7.02 -8.83 -9.22
N ASP A 56 8.07 -8.78 -10.05
CA ASP A 56 8.25 -9.63 -11.25
C ASP A 56 7.13 -9.52 -12.28
N GLY A 57 6.50 -8.35 -12.36
CA GLY A 57 5.39 -8.15 -13.30
C GLY A 57 4.05 -8.73 -12.82
N THR A 58 3.99 -9.35 -11.65
CA THR A 58 2.84 -10.13 -11.19
C THR A 58 1.84 -9.33 -10.34
N LEU A 59 2.27 -8.16 -9.83
CA LEU A 59 1.46 -7.30 -8.98
C LEU A 59 1.21 -5.96 -9.67
N LYS A 60 -0.06 -5.54 -9.77
CA LYS A 60 -0.38 -4.17 -10.18
C LYS A 60 -0.30 -3.26 -8.95
N LEU A 61 0.59 -2.27 -9.00
CA LEU A 61 0.81 -1.31 -7.92
C LEU A 61 0.52 0.10 -8.43
N GLY A 62 -0.31 0.83 -7.68
CA GLY A 62 -0.66 2.22 -7.96
C GLY A 62 -0.20 3.14 -6.82
N ILE A 63 0.43 4.26 -7.16
CA ILE A 63 0.76 5.31 -6.20
C ILE A 63 -0.36 6.34 -6.23
N LEU A 64 -1.12 6.45 -5.13
CA LEU A 64 -2.18 7.44 -5.03
C LEU A 64 -1.60 8.83 -4.68
N PRO A 65 -2.14 9.92 -5.26
CA PRO A 65 -1.71 11.27 -4.93
C PRO A 65 -1.89 11.56 -3.44
N ALA A 66 -0.86 12.17 -2.82
CA ALA A 66 -0.91 12.56 -1.41
C ALA A 66 -2.04 13.56 -1.11
N SER A 67 -2.53 14.30 -2.11
CA SER A 67 -3.66 15.22 -1.99
C SER A 67 -5.00 14.55 -1.67
N ILE A 68 -5.18 13.26 -1.96
CA ILE A 68 -6.37 12.49 -1.55
C ILE A 68 -6.30 12.14 -0.06
N PHE A 69 -5.07 12.06 0.48
CA PHE A 69 -4.80 11.71 1.86
C PHE A 69 -4.05 12.88 2.52
N CYS A 70 -4.70 14.05 2.55
CA CYS A 70 -4.17 15.24 3.21
C CYS A 70 -3.94 14.96 4.69
N SER A 71 -2.72 14.55 5.04
CA SER A 71 -2.22 14.26 6.40
C SER A 71 -2.99 13.15 7.14
N GLY A 72 -2.28 12.21 7.77
CA GLY A 72 -2.91 11.14 8.56
C GLY A 72 -3.85 11.62 9.69
N HIS A 73 -3.87 12.92 9.99
CA HIS A 73 -4.80 13.56 10.92
C HIS A 73 -6.25 13.54 10.42
N THR A 74 -6.51 13.72 9.13
CA THR A 74 -7.88 13.85 8.60
C THR A 74 -8.59 12.50 8.46
N TYR A 75 -7.85 11.40 8.26
CA TYR A 75 -8.43 10.04 8.26
C TYR A 75 -8.99 9.65 9.63
N PHE A 76 -8.36 10.09 10.73
CA PHE A 76 -8.81 9.77 12.09
C PHE A 76 -10.14 10.43 12.46
N VAL A 77 -10.45 11.60 11.91
CA VAL A 77 -11.68 12.36 12.23
C VAL A 77 -12.90 11.82 11.47
N GLN A 78 -12.73 11.07 10.38
CA GLN A 78 -13.84 10.56 9.57
C GLN A 78 -14.34 9.16 9.95
N VAL A 79 -13.77 8.51 10.98
CA VAL A 79 -14.26 7.20 11.50
C VAL A 79 -15.10 7.36 12.77
N VAL A 80 -15.64 8.56 13.05
CA VAL A 80 -16.82 8.69 13.91
C VAL A 80 -18.05 8.50 13.03
N PRO A 81 -18.84 7.42 13.20
CA PRO A 81 -20.12 7.29 12.52
C PRO A 81 -21.02 8.43 12.97
N PHE A 82 -21.48 9.22 12.00
CA PHE A 82 -22.52 10.23 12.18
C PHE A 82 -23.87 9.49 12.28
N ASP A 83 -24.08 8.73 13.36
CA ASP A 83 -25.35 8.01 13.63
C ASP A 83 -25.70 8.00 15.12
N CYS A 84 -25.39 9.09 15.83
CA CYS A 84 -26.09 9.40 17.08
C CYS A 84 -26.07 10.91 17.35
N LEU A 85 -26.82 11.67 16.56
CA LEU A 85 -27.40 12.91 17.05
C LEU A 85 -28.89 12.64 17.21
N CYS A 86 -29.25 12.26 18.44
CA CYS A 86 -30.62 12.13 18.91
C CYS A 86 -31.44 13.35 18.50
N SER A 87 -32.63 13.06 17.99
CA SER A 87 -33.77 13.96 17.93
C SER A 87 -34.03 14.65 19.27
N TYR A 88 -34.39 15.93 19.17
CA TYR A 88 -35.00 16.85 20.15
C TYR A 88 -34.17 17.26 21.38
#